data_AF-A0A528E3M6-F1
#
_entry.id   AF-A0A528E3M6-F1
#
_cell.length_a   1.000
_cell.length_b   1.000
_cell.length_c   1.000
_cell.angle_alpha   90.00
_cell.angle_beta   90.00
_cell.angle_gamma   90.00
#
_symmetry.space_group_name_H-M   'P 1'
#
loop_
_entity.id
_entity.type
_entity.pdbx_description
1 polymer ?
#
loop_
_entity_poly.entity_id
_entity_poly.type
_entity_poly.pdbx_seq_one_letter_code
_entity_poly.pdbx_strand_id
1 'polypeptide(L)'
;MSIQFKALPTEAVRALQRGGPDAYGLTPERRVSDGDGVPCRHCMKNVAVGERYLILAYRPFPELQPYAETGPIFLHAEECEPAADAEALPEMLASSDYIVRGYGKDDRIVYGSGAVTPTSDIAARAETLFERDDIAYIHVRSARNNCYQCRIERA
;
A
#
# COMPACT_ATOMS: atom_id res chain seq x y z
N MET A 1 8.50 -12.94 -14.99
CA MET A 1 7.98 -13.62 -13.78
C MET A 1 6.68 -12.92 -13.44
N SER A 2 5.57 -13.62 -13.22
CA SER A 2 4.29 -12.95 -12.93
C SER A 2 4.32 -12.31 -11.53
N ILE A 3 3.67 -11.14 -11.39
CA ILE A 3 3.62 -10.35 -10.16
C ILE A 3 2.16 -10.15 -9.74
N GLN A 4 1.94 -9.91 -8.44
CA GLN A 4 0.61 -9.58 -7.92
C GLN A 4 0.67 -8.36 -7.02
N PHE A 5 -0.24 -7.42 -7.25
CA PHE A 5 -0.50 -6.33 -6.31
C PHE A 5 -1.40 -6.83 -5.18
N LYS A 6 -0.94 -6.67 -3.93
CA LYS A 6 -1.59 -7.24 -2.74
C LYS A 6 -2.35 -6.18 -1.95
N ALA A 7 -3.63 -6.43 -1.75
CA ALA A 7 -4.49 -5.60 -0.90
C ALA A 7 -4.10 -5.78 0.57
N LEU A 8 -4.51 -4.84 1.43
CA LEU A 8 -4.41 -5.09 2.86
C LEU A 8 -5.28 -6.29 3.27
N PRO A 9 -4.84 -7.10 4.25
CA PRO A 9 -5.63 -8.23 4.73
C PRO A 9 -7.00 -7.78 5.25
N THR A 10 -8.08 -8.44 4.81
CA THR A 10 -9.45 -8.07 5.19
C THR A 10 -9.65 -8.03 6.69
N GLU A 11 -9.15 -9.01 7.46
CA GLU A 11 -9.30 -9.01 8.92
C GLU A 11 -8.66 -7.77 9.59
N ALA A 12 -7.48 -7.36 9.13
CA ALA A 12 -6.82 -6.16 9.65
C ALA A 12 -7.61 -4.88 9.31
N VAL A 13 -8.14 -4.79 8.09
CA VAL A 13 -8.98 -3.68 7.65
C VAL A 13 -10.29 -3.63 8.42
N ARG A 14 -10.93 -4.79 8.64
CA ARG A 14 -12.19 -4.90 9.39
C ARG A 14 -12.03 -4.47 10.83
N ALA A 15 -10.92 -4.81 11.48
CA ALA A 15 -10.62 -4.31 12.82
C ALA A 15 -10.61 -2.77 12.86
N LEU A 16 -9.93 -2.12 11.91
CA LEU A 16 -9.87 -0.64 11.80
C LEU A 16 -11.24 -0.02 11.49
N GLN A 17 -11.99 -0.59 10.55
CA GLN A 17 -13.35 -0.14 10.18
C GLN A 17 -14.34 -0.22 11.35
N ARG A 18 -14.15 -1.19 12.24
CA ARG A 18 -14.97 -1.39 13.44
C ARG A 18 -14.47 -0.60 14.66
N GLY A 19 -13.50 0.29 14.49
CA GLY A 19 -13.01 1.19 15.54
C GLY A 19 -11.85 0.66 16.37
N GLY A 20 -11.18 -0.42 15.91
CA GLY A 20 -9.93 -0.89 16.47
C GLY A 20 -8.80 0.14 16.30
N PRO A 21 -7.76 0.06 17.15
CA PRO A 21 -6.66 1.01 17.12
C PRO A 21 -5.75 0.82 15.89
N ASP A 22 -5.12 1.91 15.47
CA ASP A 22 -4.10 1.93 14.43
C ASP A 22 -2.72 1.50 14.96
N ALA A 23 -1.67 1.61 14.13
CA ALA A 23 -0.31 1.20 14.51
C ALA A 23 0.27 1.94 15.72
N TYR A 24 -0.31 3.08 16.12
CA TYR A 24 0.08 3.88 17.27
C TYR A 24 -0.86 3.72 18.47
N GLY A 25 -1.84 2.81 18.39
CA GLY A 25 -2.81 2.62 19.45
C GLY A 25 -3.96 3.64 19.44
N LEU A 26 -4.08 4.45 18.37
CA LEU A 26 -5.07 5.52 18.28
C LEU A 26 -6.26 5.08 17.43
N THR A 27 -7.45 5.62 17.73
CA THR A 27 -8.63 5.39 16.91
C THR A 27 -8.48 6.09 15.56
N PRO A 28 -8.69 5.42 14.41
CA PRO A 28 -8.68 6.04 13.10
C PRO A 28 -9.62 7.26 13.00
N GLU A 29 -9.13 8.36 12.43
CA GLU A 29 -9.99 9.51 12.14
C GLU A 29 -11.02 9.15 11.07
N ARG A 30 -12.22 9.72 11.18
CA ARG A 30 -13.28 9.58 10.16
C ARG A 30 -13.51 10.91 9.46
N ARG A 31 -13.56 10.87 8.13
CA ARG A 31 -13.82 12.02 7.25
C ARG A 31 -14.79 11.63 6.14
N VAL A 32 -15.31 12.62 5.42
CA VAL A 32 -16.11 12.44 4.20
C VAL A 32 -15.25 12.87 3.02
N SER A 33 -15.17 12.04 1.99
CA SER A 33 -14.39 12.32 0.78
C SER A 33 -15.06 13.42 -0.03
N ASP A 34 -14.27 14.35 -0.55
CA ASP A 34 -14.69 15.32 -1.57
C ASP A 34 -14.59 14.73 -2.99
N GLY A 35 -14.15 13.47 -3.10
CA GLY A 35 -13.97 12.75 -4.36
C GLY A 35 -12.57 12.86 -4.95
N ASP A 36 -11.65 13.60 -4.33
CA ASP A 36 -10.29 13.78 -4.84
C ASP A 36 -9.25 13.09 -3.95
N GLY A 37 -8.41 12.25 -4.57
CA GLY A 37 -7.17 11.81 -3.94
C GLY A 37 -7.30 11.00 -2.64
N VAL A 38 -8.36 10.20 -2.45
CA VAL A 38 -8.52 9.30 -1.28
C VAL A 38 -8.37 7.81 -1.68
N PRO A 39 -7.14 7.31 -1.90
CA PRO A 39 -6.91 5.92 -2.29
C PRO A 39 -7.14 4.93 -1.14
N CYS A 40 -8.12 4.03 -1.26
CA CYS A 40 -8.38 2.97 -0.28
C CYS A 40 -7.43 1.79 -0.49
N ARG A 41 -6.66 1.41 0.55
CA ARG A 41 -5.64 0.35 0.46
C ARG A 41 -6.21 -1.09 0.52
N HIS A 42 -7.52 -1.23 0.67
CA HIS A 42 -8.21 -2.53 0.71
C HIS A 42 -8.81 -2.89 -0.64
N CYS A 43 -9.78 -2.11 -1.13
CA CYS A 43 -10.35 -2.33 -2.46
C CYS A 43 -9.47 -1.82 -3.60
N MET A 44 -8.38 -1.11 -3.28
CA MET A 44 -7.44 -0.48 -4.21
C MET A 44 -8.05 0.47 -5.25
N LYS A 45 -9.14 1.14 -4.86
CA LYS A 45 -9.81 2.20 -5.62
C LYS A 45 -9.86 3.48 -4.80
N ASN A 46 -10.21 4.59 -5.42
CA ASN A 46 -10.47 5.84 -4.69
C ASN A 46 -11.83 5.79 -4.00
N VAL A 47 -11.93 6.41 -2.82
CA VAL A 47 -13.19 6.62 -2.10
C VAL A 47 -13.99 7.71 -2.79
N ALA A 48 -15.23 7.44 -3.16
CA ALA A 48 -16.04 8.36 -3.96
C ALA A 48 -16.50 9.59 -3.14
N VAL A 49 -16.87 10.67 -3.83
CA VAL A 49 -17.41 11.88 -3.20
C VAL A 49 -18.62 11.54 -2.33
N GLY A 50 -18.65 12.09 -1.11
CA GLY A 50 -19.72 11.87 -0.14
C GLY A 50 -19.61 10.57 0.66
N GLU A 51 -18.71 9.65 0.30
CA GLU A 51 -18.45 8.45 1.08
C GLU A 51 -17.51 8.74 2.27
N ARG A 52 -17.66 7.98 3.35
CA ARG A 52 -16.81 8.12 4.53
C ARG A 52 -15.54 7.29 4.37
N TYR A 53 -14.43 7.84 4.87
CA TYR A 53 -13.13 7.19 4.89
C TYR A 53 -12.44 7.33 6.24
N LEU A 54 -11.45 6.46 6.45
CA LEU A 54 -10.56 6.48 7.59
C LEU A 54 -9.21 7.10 7.23
N ILE A 55 -8.63 7.83 8.18
CA ILE A 55 -7.21 8.21 8.18
C ILE A 55 -6.58 7.54 9.40
N LEU A 56 -5.48 6.80 9.19
CA LEU A 56 -4.82 6.05 10.27
C LEU A 56 -3.32 5.88 10.02
N ALA A 57 -2.56 5.70 11.10
CA ALA A 57 -1.15 5.31 11.03
C ALA A 57 -1.04 3.81 10.70
N TYR A 58 -0.38 3.48 9.60
CA TYR A 58 -0.18 2.09 9.18
C TYR A 58 1.29 1.73 9.05
N ARG A 59 1.65 0.59 9.64
CA ARG A 59 2.97 -0.03 9.55
C ARG A 59 2.87 -1.30 8.68
N PRO A 60 3.36 -1.29 7.43
CA PRO A 60 3.34 -2.45 6.53
C PRO A 60 4.44 -3.47 6.88
N PHE A 61 4.68 -3.71 8.17
CA PHE A 61 5.73 -4.60 8.67
C PHE A 61 5.25 -5.33 9.93
N PRO A 62 5.59 -6.62 10.08
CA PRO A 62 5.11 -7.43 11.19
C PRO A 62 5.66 -6.91 12.53
N GLU A 63 6.93 -6.49 12.56
CA GLU A 63 7.64 -6.12 13.79
C GLU A 63 8.16 -4.67 13.76
N LEU A 64 8.52 -4.17 14.95
CA LEU A 64 9.24 -2.91 15.09
C LEU A 64 10.72 -3.15 14.79
N GLN A 65 11.23 -2.45 13.78
CA GLN A 65 12.64 -2.47 13.39
C GLN A 65 13.00 -1.14 12.70
N PRO A 66 14.28 -0.79 12.52
CA PRO A 66 14.69 0.54 12.04
C PRO A 66 14.10 0.99 10.69
N TYR A 67 13.71 0.04 9.84
CA TYR A 67 13.09 0.23 8.52
C TYR A 67 11.55 0.08 8.55
N ALA A 68 10.94 -0.14 9.72
CA ALA A 68 9.50 -0.36 9.87
C ALA A 68 8.70 0.95 9.74
N GLU A 69 8.78 1.55 8.56
CA GLU A 69 8.23 2.86 8.24
C GLU A 69 6.73 2.89 8.44
N THR A 70 6.27 3.74 9.35
CA THR A 70 4.85 3.98 9.61
C THR A 70 4.44 5.31 9.00
N GLY A 71 3.27 5.36 8.37
CA GLY A 71 2.75 6.59 7.76
C GLY A 71 1.24 6.53 7.56
N PRO A 72 0.62 7.66 7.19
CA PRO A 72 -0.81 7.73 7.01
C PRO A 72 -1.25 6.93 5.77
N ILE A 73 -2.34 6.19 5.91
CA ILE A 73 -3.08 5.59 4.79
C ILE A 73 -4.56 5.92 4.89
N PHE A 74 -5.28 5.65 3.80
CA PHE A 74 -6.74 5.77 3.74
C PHE A 74 -7.42 4.43 3.48
N LEU A 75 -8.60 4.25 4.08
CA LEU A 75 -9.50 3.13 3.86
C LEU A 75 -10.93 3.64 3.73
N HIS A 76 -11.81 2.93 3.02
CA HIS A 76 -13.24 3.16 3.20
C HIS A 76 -13.57 2.96 4.68
N ALA A 77 -14.39 3.84 5.24
CA ALA A 77 -14.85 3.70 6.62
C ALA A 77 -15.87 2.56 6.75
N GLU A 78 -16.55 2.27 5.64
CA GLU A 78 -17.53 1.20 5.50
C GLU A 78 -16.84 -0.03 4.92
N GLU A 79 -17.37 -1.21 5.25
CA GLU A 79 -16.82 -2.47 4.78
C GLU A 79 -16.90 -2.54 3.24
N CYS A 80 -15.73 -2.52 2.58
CA CYS A 80 -15.58 -2.78 1.16
C CYS A 80 -14.92 -4.14 0.93
N GLU A 81 -15.02 -4.67 -0.29
CA GLU A 81 -14.36 -5.92 -0.66
C GLU A 81 -12.86 -5.68 -0.97
N PRO A 82 -11.97 -6.60 -0.60
CA PRO A 82 -10.57 -6.52 -1.01
C PRO A 82 -10.46 -6.52 -2.54
N ALA A 83 -9.47 -5.82 -3.07
CA ALA A 83 -9.07 -6.03 -4.46
C ALA A 83 -8.63 -7.49 -4.65
N ALA A 84 -9.00 -8.08 -5.79
CA ALA A 84 -8.46 -9.37 -6.19
C ALA A 84 -6.95 -9.24 -6.43
N ASP A 85 -6.21 -10.30 -6.12
CA ASP A 85 -4.81 -10.38 -6.52
C ASP A 85 -4.73 -10.38 -8.04
N ALA A 86 -4.05 -9.38 -8.59
CA ALA A 86 -3.97 -9.16 -10.03
C ALA A 86 -2.60 -8.62 -10.43
N GLU A 87 -2.20 -8.94 -11.67
CA GLU A 87 -1.08 -8.30 -12.37
C GLU A 87 -1.41 -6.86 -12.80
N ALA A 88 -2.71 -6.55 -12.94
CA ALA A 88 -3.16 -5.25 -13.39
C ALA A 88 -2.84 -4.17 -12.36
N LEU A 89 -2.40 -3.01 -12.85
CA LEU A 89 -2.08 -1.86 -12.02
C LEU A 89 -3.34 -1.42 -11.24
N PRO A 90 -3.25 -1.23 -9.91
CA PRO A 90 -4.37 -0.77 -9.12
C PRO A 90 -4.88 0.63 -9.52
N GLU A 91 -6.21 0.80 -9.59
CA GLU A 91 -6.86 2.06 -9.98
C GLU A 91 -6.47 3.23 -9.07
N MET A 92 -6.23 2.96 -7.78
CA MET A 92 -5.80 3.97 -6.82
C MET A 92 -4.43 4.60 -7.13
N LEU A 93 -3.62 3.99 -8.01
CA LEU A 93 -2.30 4.52 -8.41
C LEU A 93 -2.45 5.60 -9.51
N ALA A 94 -3.06 6.73 -9.17
CA ALA A 94 -3.38 7.80 -10.13
C ALA A 94 -2.29 8.87 -10.32
N SER A 95 -1.22 8.88 -9.50
CA SER A 95 -0.11 9.83 -9.67
C SER A 95 0.77 9.47 -10.88
N SER A 96 1.62 10.40 -11.34
CA SER A 96 2.53 10.17 -12.47
C SER A 96 3.63 9.15 -12.18
N ASP A 97 4.05 9.05 -10.91
CA ASP A 97 5.13 8.19 -10.48
C ASP A 97 5.05 7.86 -8.98
N TYR A 98 5.70 6.76 -8.61
CA TYR A 98 5.74 6.20 -7.27
C TYR A 98 7.14 5.71 -6.92
N ILE A 99 7.47 5.62 -5.64
CA ILE A 99 8.66 4.89 -5.19
C ILE A 99 8.34 3.40 -5.29
N VAL A 100 9.18 2.66 -6.01
CA VAL A 100 9.18 1.20 -6.08
C VAL A 100 10.48 0.70 -5.44
N ARG A 101 10.36 -0.08 -4.35
CA ARG A 101 11.52 -0.48 -3.52
C ARG A 101 11.39 -1.92 -3.04
N GLY A 102 12.46 -2.69 -3.21
CA GLY A 102 12.55 -4.08 -2.78
C GLY A 102 12.98 -4.23 -1.31
N TYR A 103 12.42 -5.25 -0.67
CA TYR A 103 12.71 -5.64 0.70
C TYR A 103 13.11 -7.11 0.76
N GLY A 104 14.04 -7.44 1.65
CA GLY A 104 14.51 -8.80 1.90
C GLY A 104 13.57 -9.60 2.81
N LYS A 105 13.94 -10.85 3.09
CA LYS A 105 13.19 -11.74 4.02
C LYS A 105 13.25 -11.29 5.47
N ASP A 106 14.18 -10.39 5.79
CA ASP A 106 14.37 -9.78 7.10
C ASP A 106 13.69 -8.40 7.21
N ASP A 107 12.78 -8.10 6.27
CA ASP A 107 12.01 -6.85 6.20
C ASP A 107 12.86 -5.57 6.08
N ARG A 108 14.12 -5.71 5.62
CA ARG A 108 15.02 -4.58 5.38
C ARG A 108 15.04 -4.17 3.92
N ILE A 109 15.33 -2.89 3.67
CA ILE A 109 15.52 -2.38 2.31
C ILE A 109 16.71 -3.09 1.68
N VAL A 110 16.50 -3.69 0.50
CA VAL A 110 17.60 -4.13 -0.36
C VAL A 110 18.16 -2.89 -1.06
N TYR A 111 19.31 -2.40 -0.61
CA TYR A 111 19.91 -1.19 -1.17
C TYR A 111 20.21 -1.33 -2.67
N GLY A 112 20.01 -0.25 -3.41
CA GLY A 112 20.06 -0.25 -4.89
C GLY A 112 18.77 -0.71 -5.58
N SER A 113 17.75 -1.16 -4.84
CA SER A 113 16.44 -1.52 -5.42
C SER A 113 15.50 -0.33 -5.60
N GLY A 114 15.59 0.69 -4.73
CA GLY A 114 14.65 1.82 -4.69
C GLY A 114 14.81 2.78 -5.87
N ALA A 115 13.70 3.13 -6.52
CA ALA A 115 13.65 4.19 -7.53
C ALA A 115 12.30 4.91 -7.51
N VAL A 116 12.28 6.17 -7.96
CA VAL A 116 11.03 6.82 -8.40
C VAL A 116 10.75 6.31 -9.81
N THR A 117 9.61 5.67 -9.99
CA THR A 117 9.24 4.92 -11.20
C THR A 117 7.94 5.50 -11.76
N PRO A 118 7.90 5.85 -13.06
CA PRO A 118 6.66 6.23 -13.72
C PRO A 118 5.58 5.15 -13.51
N THR A 119 4.34 5.57 -13.33
CA THR A 119 3.24 4.67 -12.98
C THR A 119 3.02 3.57 -14.03
N SER A 120 3.23 3.88 -15.31
CA SER A 120 3.19 2.92 -16.42
C SER A 120 4.25 1.81 -16.31
N ASP A 121 5.35 2.07 -15.60
CA ASP A 121 6.54 1.23 -15.61
C ASP A 121 6.65 0.39 -14.32
N ILE A 122 5.73 0.56 -13.36
CA ILE A 122 5.78 -0.12 -12.05
C ILE A 122 5.83 -1.64 -12.21
N ALA A 123 4.99 -2.20 -13.09
CA ALA A 123 4.93 -3.64 -13.31
C ALA A 123 6.27 -4.18 -13.86
N ALA A 124 6.76 -3.60 -14.96
CA ALA A 124 8.04 -3.97 -15.55
C ALA A 124 9.20 -3.80 -14.56
N ARG A 125 9.20 -2.71 -13.77
CA ARG A 125 10.20 -2.50 -12.73
C ARG A 125 10.17 -3.58 -11.66
N ALA A 126 8.98 -4.00 -11.22
CA ALA A 126 8.82 -5.04 -10.22
C ALA A 126 9.32 -6.39 -10.74
N GLU A 127 9.03 -6.73 -12.00
CA GLU A 127 9.57 -7.94 -12.64
C GLU A 127 11.10 -7.94 -12.64
N THR A 128 11.73 -6.85 -13.08
CA THR A 128 13.21 -6.72 -13.05
C THR A 128 13.77 -6.81 -11.63
N LEU A 129 13.09 -6.24 -10.63
CA LEU A 129 13.52 -6.37 -9.24
C LEU A 129 13.47 -7.83 -8.77
N PHE A 130 12.45 -8.59 -9.17
CA PHE A 130 12.32 -9.99 -8.79
C PHE A 130 13.28 -10.95 -9.48
N GLU A 131 14.05 -10.51 -10.47
CA GLU A 131 15.23 -11.24 -10.98
C GLU A 131 16.35 -11.34 -9.92
N ARG A 132 16.30 -10.52 -8.87
CA ARG A 132 17.19 -10.61 -7.74
C ARG A 132 16.63 -11.54 -6.66
N ASP A 133 17.40 -12.55 -6.31
CA ASP A 133 17.03 -13.54 -5.30
C ASP A 133 17.00 -12.98 -3.86
N ASP A 134 17.64 -11.82 -3.64
CA ASP A 134 17.66 -11.14 -2.34
C ASP A 134 16.39 -10.32 -2.05
N ILE A 135 15.51 -10.12 -3.04
CA ILE A 135 14.24 -9.41 -2.89
C ILE A 135 13.11 -10.41 -2.61
N ALA A 136 12.53 -10.33 -1.41
CA ALA A 136 11.38 -11.12 -1.00
C ALA A 136 10.06 -10.51 -1.48
N TYR A 137 9.91 -9.20 -1.37
CA TYR A 137 8.72 -8.45 -1.79
C TYR A 137 9.08 -6.99 -2.11
N ILE A 138 8.14 -6.27 -2.71
CA ILE A 138 8.34 -4.88 -3.12
C ILE A 138 7.23 -4.02 -2.51
N HIS A 139 7.57 -2.81 -2.04
CA HIS A 139 6.56 -1.81 -1.71
C HIS A 139 6.46 -0.77 -2.82
N VAL A 140 5.22 -0.37 -3.11
CA VAL A 140 4.88 0.85 -3.83
C VAL A 140 4.52 1.92 -2.81
N ARG A 141 5.19 3.08 -2.88
CA ARG A 141 5.00 4.21 -1.96
C ARG A 141 4.82 5.50 -2.74
N SER A 142 4.12 6.48 -2.17
CA SER A 142 4.02 7.82 -2.78
C SER A 142 5.41 8.40 -2.98
N ALA A 143 5.73 8.86 -4.20
CA ALA A 143 7.02 9.48 -4.46
C ALA A 143 7.22 10.82 -3.73
N ARG A 144 6.13 11.48 -3.33
CA ARG A 144 6.14 12.82 -2.73
C ARG A 144 6.07 12.76 -1.21
N ASN A 145 5.31 11.78 -0.69
CA ASN A 145 4.98 11.70 0.73
C ASN A 145 5.45 10.40 1.41
N ASN A 146 6.04 9.45 0.65
CA ASN A 146 6.51 8.14 1.13
C ASN A 146 5.43 7.22 1.75
N CYS A 147 4.16 7.65 1.76
CA CYS A 147 3.04 6.86 2.26
C CYS A 147 2.90 5.54 1.49
N TYR A 148 2.65 4.46 2.22
CA TYR A 148 2.43 3.13 1.66
C TYR A 148 1.20 3.11 0.73
N GLN A 149 1.35 2.51 -0.45
CA GLN A 149 0.25 2.27 -1.39
C GLN A 149 -0.14 0.80 -1.39
N CYS A 150 0.76 -0.08 -1.77
CA CYS A 150 0.53 -1.52 -1.78
C CYS A 150 1.85 -2.27 -1.78
N ARG A 151 1.75 -3.58 -1.60
CA ARG A 151 2.86 -4.53 -1.72
C ARG A 151 2.70 -5.26 -3.04
N ILE A 152 3.81 -5.55 -3.70
CA ILE A 152 3.89 -6.42 -4.86
C ILE A 152 4.61 -7.69 -4.43
N GLU A 153 4.07 -8.84 -4.82
CA GLU A 153 4.65 -10.16 -4.60
C GLU A 153 4.81 -10.90 -5.93
N ARG A 154 5.54 -12.01 -5.91
CA ARG A 154 5.52 -12.98 -7.01
C ARG A 154 4.17 -13.71 -6.97
N ALA A 155 3.58 -13.94 -8.15
CA ALA A 155 2.34 -14.69 -8.29
C ALA A 155 2.50 -16.18 -7.94
#